data_AF-A0A7W7WLY2-F1
#
_entry.id   AF-A0A7W7WLY2-F1
#
_cell.length_a   1.000
_cell.length_b   1.000
_cell.length_c   1.000
_cell.angle_alpha   90.00
_cell.angle_beta   90.00
_cell.angle_gamma   90.00
#
_symmetry.space_group_name_H-M   'P 1'
#
loop_
_entity.id
_entity.type
_entity.pdbx_description
1 polymer ?
#
loop_
_entity_poly.entity_id
_entity_poly.type
_entity_poly.pdbx_seq_one_letter_code
_entity_poly.pdbx_strand_id
1 'polypeptide(L)' 'MPATDPTTLPVLVVGATSSLGSKVVDELLKRGKKVRALVRPGGP' A
#
# COMPACT_ATOMS: atom_id res chain seq x y z
N MET A 1 -1.10 4.76 26.93
CA MET A 1 -1.34 4.02 25.67
C MET A 1 -1.18 5.02 24.54
N PRO A 2 -0.24 4.85 23.59
CA PRO A 2 -0.16 5.76 22.46
C PRO A 2 -1.48 5.62 21.69
N ALA A 3 -2.17 6.75 21.48
CA ALA A 3 -3.30 6.81 20.60
C ALA A 3 -2.79 6.49 19.20
N THR A 4 -3.21 5.37 18.63
CA THR A 4 -2.91 5.05 17.24
C THR A 4 -3.75 6.00 16.41
N ASP A 5 -3.19 7.13 16.01
CA ASP A 5 -3.79 7.99 14.99
C ASP A 5 -4.09 7.10 13.76
N PRO A 6 -5.36 6.88 13.39
CA PRO A 6 -5.70 5.98 12.29
C PRO A 6 -5.14 6.50 10.95
N THR A 7 -4.71 7.76 10.90
CA THR A 7 -4.00 8.39 9.79
C THR A 7 -2.54 7.96 9.65
N THR A 8 -1.93 7.34 10.66
CA THR A 8 -0.53 6.88 10.62
C THR A 8 -0.37 5.39 10.32
N LEU A 9 -1.47 4.63 10.30
CA LEU A 9 -1.43 3.20 10.01
C LEU A 9 -1.05 2.95 8.54
N PRO A 10 -0.14 2.00 8.26
CA PRO A 10 0.26 1.69 6.90
C PRO A 10 -0.89 1.05 6.12
N VAL A 11 -1.11 1.52 4.89
CA VAL A 11 -2.12 1.02 3.97
C VAL A 11 -1.59 -0.23 3.26
N LEU A 12 -2.32 -1.34 3.35
CA LEU A 12 -2.02 -2.56 2.61
C LEU A 12 -2.76 -2.56 1.25
N VAL A 13 -2.01 -2.72 0.16
CA VAL A 13 -2.56 -2.84 -1.20
C VAL A 13 -2.31 -4.26 -1.70
N VAL A 14 -3.38 -4.99 -2.00
CA VAL A 14 -3.33 -6.33 -2.62
C VAL A 14 -3.50 -6.18 -4.13
N GLY A 15 -2.79 -6.98 -4.93
CA GLY A 15 -2.87 -6.90 -6.39
C GLY A 15 -2.17 -5.66 -6.97
N ALA A 16 -1.19 -5.12 -6.25
CA ALA A 16 -0.41 -3.94 -6.64
C ALA A 16 0.37 -4.11 -7.96
N THR A 17 0.51 -5.34 -8.47
CA THR A 17 1.13 -5.64 -9.77
C THR A 17 0.20 -5.42 -10.96
N SER A 18 -1.10 -5.24 -10.73
CA SER A 18 -2.06 -4.93 -11.79
C SER A 18 -1.99 -3.45 -12.21
N SER A 19 -2.48 -3.13 -13.42
CA SER A 19 -2.52 -1.76 -13.95
C SER A 19 -3.22 -0.75 -13.04
N LEU A 20 -4.26 -1.18 -12.32
CA LEU A 20 -4.95 -0.34 -11.34
C LEU A 20 -4.21 -0.31 -10.01
N GLY A 21 -3.78 -1.47 -9.52
CA GLY A 21 -3.10 -1.59 -8.24
C GLY A 21 -1.82 -0.76 -8.17
N SER A 22 -1.03 -0.70 -9.25
CA SER A 22 0.18 0.11 -9.31
C SER A 22 -0.13 1.61 -9.20
N LYS A 23 -1.14 2.09 -9.94
CA LYS A 23 -1.58 3.50 -9.88
C LYS A 23 -2.09 3.89 -8.49
N VAL A 24 -2.79 2.98 -7.81
CA VAL A 24 -3.26 3.20 -6.43
C VAL A 24 -2.06 3.33 -5.48
N VAL A 25 -1.04 2.47 -5.61
CA VAL A 25 0.19 2.60 -4.81
C VAL A 25 0.87 3.94 -5.07
N ASP A 26 1.05 4.33 -6.33
CA ASP A 26 1.67 5.61 -6.71
C ASP A 26 0.93 6.80 -6.09
N GLU A 27 -0.40 6.80 -6.17
CA GLU A 27 -1.23 7.89 -5.66
C GLU A 27 -1.20 7.96 -4.12
N LEU A 28 -1.18 6.81 -3.44
CA LEU A 28 -1.06 6.75 -1.99
C LEU A 28 0.32 7.23 -1.51
N LEU A 29 1.39 6.88 -2.23
CA LEU A 29 2.75 7.36 -1.96
C LEU A 29 2.86 8.88 -2.17
N LYS A 30 2.29 9.42 -3.26
CA LYS A 30 2.23 10.87 -3.52
C LYS A 30 1.54 11.65 -2.40
N ARG A 31 0.55 11.04 -1.74
CA ARG A 31 -0.18 11.62 -0.61
C ARG A 31 0.55 11.47 0.73
N GLY A 32 1.81 11.00 0.73
CA GLY A 32 2.62 10.83 1.93
C GLY A 32 2.16 9.70 2.84
N LYS A 33 1.34 8.77 2.34
CA LYS A 33 0.88 7.62 3.13
C LYS A 33 1.95 6.55 3.14
N LYS A 34 2.08 5.84 4.27
CA LYS A 34 2.87 4.62 4.34
C LYS A 34 2.11 3.50 3.63
N VAL A 35 2.69 2.92 2.59
CA VAL A 35 2.04 1.87 1.78
C VAL A 35 2.84 0.58 1.85
N ARG A 36 2.15 -0.55 1.95
CA ARG A 36 2.70 -1.91 1.83
C ARG A 36 1.98 -2.61 0.69
N ALA A 37 2.72 -3.08 -0.30
CA ALA A 37 2.16 -3.88 -1.38
C ALA A 37 2.32 -5.37 -1.06
N LEU A 38 1.23 -6.14 -1.13
CA LEU A 38 1.28 -7.59 -1.09
C LEU A 38 1.38 -8.12 -2.52
N VAL A 39 2.56 -8.64 -2.85
CA VAL A 39 2.82 -9.28 -4.14
C VAL A 39 2.99 -10.78 -3.91
N ARG A 40 2.41 -11.60 -4.78
CA ARG A 40 2.71 -13.03 -4.80
C ARG A 40 4.13 -13.16 -5.35
N PRO A 41 5.06 -13.87 -4.67
CA PRO A 41 6.35 -14.17 -5.26
C PRO A 41 6.12 -14.85 -6.61
N GLY A 42 6.85 -14.43 -7.64
CA GLY A 42 6.78 -15.05 -8.96
C GLY A 42 7.05 -16.55 -8.84
N GLY A 43 6.13 -17.38 -9.34
CA GLY A 43 6.37 -18.80 -9.52
C GLY A 43 7.19 -19.06 -10.79
N PRO A 44 7.75 -20.27 -10.96
CA PRO A 44 8.40 -20.68 -12.21
C PRO A 44 7.45 -20.61 -13.41
#